data_AF-A0A085ZU05-F1
#
_entry.id   AF-A0A085ZU05-F1
#
_cell.length_a   1.000
_cell.length_b   1.000
_cell.length_c   1.000
_cell.angle_alpha   90.00
_cell.angle_beta   90.00
_cell.angle_gamma   90.00
#
_symmetry.space_group_name_H-M   'P 1'
#
loop_
_entity.id
_entity.type
_entity.pdbx_description
1 polymer ?
#
loop_
_entity_poly.entity_id
_entity_poly.type
_entity_poly.pdbx_seq_one_letter_code
_entity_poly.pdbx_strand_id
1 'polypeptide(L)'
;MALFGIVLLLIGCNQKEKKVIEKQVVYQAISTNKDTAVLSIVINKDRFYGQYEIKYGETTKDSGSIKGNIKKDVYLGEFYCRTYGGDLKRVPISLLKKDNKLILGKGVITTYLGLPCFAPDIPVSYTDAEFIFQEIKK
;
A
#
# COMPACT_ATOMS: atom_id res chain seq x y z
N MET A 1 3.59 -19.92 -65.53
CA MET A 1 2.43 -19.22 -64.93
C MET A 1 1.83 -20.12 -63.87
N ALA A 2 2.47 -20.13 -62.71
CA ALA A 2 2.20 -20.92 -61.50
C ALA A 2 3.32 -20.47 -60.54
N LEU A 3 3.17 -20.29 -59.25
CA LEU A 3 2.10 -20.50 -58.29
C LEU A 3 2.67 -19.91 -56.98
N PHE A 4 1.80 -19.41 -56.11
CA PHE A 4 2.03 -19.27 -54.67
C PHE A 4 3.14 -18.36 -54.15
N GLY A 5 2.74 -17.33 -53.42
CA GLY A 5 3.61 -16.75 -52.41
C GLY A 5 2.89 -15.67 -51.62
N ILE A 6 2.92 -15.82 -50.29
CA ILE A 6 2.60 -14.80 -49.28
C ILE A 6 1.13 -14.78 -48.82
N VAL A 7 0.77 -15.78 -48.02
CA VAL A 7 -0.16 -15.59 -46.89
C VAL A 7 0.43 -16.34 -45.72
N LEU A 8 1.02 -15.62 -44.76
CA LEU A 8 1.46 -16.03 -43.42
C LEU A 8 2.29 -14.82 -42.92
N LEU A 9 1.79 -13.92 -42.08
CA LEU A 9 1.62 -14.12 -40.65
C LEU A 9 0.81 -12.94 -40.08
N LEU A 10 -0.45 -13.17 -39.71
CA LEU A 10 -1.21 -12.30 -38.81
C LEU A 10 -1.86 -13.14 -37.72
N ILE A 11 -1.03 -13.88 -36.97
CA ILE A 11 -1.45 -14.43 -35.67
C ILE A 11 -1.11 -13.39 -34.61
N GLY A 12 -1.90 -12.33 -34.57
CA GLY A 12 -1.95 -11.42 -33.44
C GLY A 12 -2.45 -12.18 -32.22
N CYS A 13 -1.62 -12.28 -31.19
CA CYS A 13 -1.99 -12.91 -29.94
C CYS A 13 -3.03 -12.02 -29.24
N ASN A 14 -4.32 -12.31 -29.42
CA ASN A 14 -5.39 -11.72 -28.63
C ASN A 14 -5.35 -12.31 -27.22
N GLN A 15 -4.38 -11.86 -26.41
CA GLN A 15 -4.39 -12.18 -24.99
C GLN A 15 -5.53 -11.38 -24.36
N LYS A 16 -6.72 -11.98 -24.31
CA LYS A 16 -7.83 -11.48 -23.50
C LYS A 16 -7.31 -11.43 -22.07
N GLU A 17 -6.94 -10.24 -21.61
CA GLU A 17 -6.63 -10.00 -20.19
C GLU A 17 -7.85 -10.46 -19.40
N LYS A 18 -7.69 -11.59 -18.69
CA LYS A 18 -8.63 -11.95 -17.64
C LYS A 18 -8.53 -10.82 -16.62
N LYS A 19 -9.57 -9.99 -16.51
CA LYS A 19 -9.75 -9.06 -15.38
C LYS A 19 -9.66 -9.90 -14.11
N VAL A 20 -8.49 -9.93 -13.49
CA VAL A 20 -8.32 -10.49 -12.15
C VAL A 20 -9.13 -9.56 -11.26
N ILE A 21 -10.26 -10.04 -10.76
CA ILE A 21 -11.02 -9.34 -9.73
C ILE A 21 -10.18 -9.45 -8.47
N GLU A 22 -9.25 -8.51 -8.30
CA GLU A 22 -8.41 -8.46 -7.12
C GLU A 22 -9.28 -8.06 -5.94
N LYS A 23 -9.38 -8.95 -4.95
CA LYS A 23 -10.19 -8.72 -3.76
C LYS A 23 -9.55 -7.60 -2.92
N GLN A 24 -10.13 -6.41 -3.02
CA GLN A 24 -9.80 -5.26 -2.18
C GLN A 24 -10.36 -5.48 -0.77
N VAL A 25 -9.50 -5.29 0.24
CA VAL A 25 -9.87 -5.34 1.66
C VAL A 25 -9.74 -3.94 2.24
N VAL A 26 -10.71 -3.52 3.04
CA VAL A 26 -10.74 -2.20 3.64
C VAL A 26 -10.64 -2.33 5.15
N TYR A 27 -9.84 -1.47 5.76
CA TYR A 27 -9.63 -1.38 7.19
C TYR A 27 -9.86 0.04 7.68
N GLN A 28 -10.25 0.18 8.95
CA GLN A 28 -10.41 1.45 9.63
C GLN A 28 -9.75 1.45 11.00
N ALA A 29 -9.25 2.60 11.43
CA ALA A 29 -8.69 2.81 12.76
C ALA A 29 -9.09 4.19 13.31
N ILE A 30 -9.10 4.29 14.64
CA ILE A 30 -9.22 5.55 15.37
C ILE A 30 -8.02 5.64 16.31
N SER A 31 -7.27 6.74 16.27
CA SER A 31 -6.12 6.97 17.15
C SER A 31 -6.56 7.39 18.55
N THR A 32 -5.63 7.37 19.50
CA THR A 32 -5.85 7.92 20.86
C THR A 32 -6.27 9.40 20.84
N ASN A 33 -5.82 10.16 19.82
CA ASN A 33 -6.14 11.58 19.65
C ASN A 33 -7.43 11.82 18.86
N LYS A 34 -8.22 10.76 18.60
CA LYS A 34 -9.46 10.78 17.80
C LYS A 34 -9.27 11.07 16.31
N ASP A 35 -8.04 10.98 15.81
CA ASP A 35 -7.80 10.97 14.37
C ASP A 35 -8.35 9.68 13.78
N THR A 36 -8.83 9.73 12.54
CA THR A 36 -9.39 8.56 11.87
C THR A 36 -8.54 8.18 10.68
N ALA A 37 -8.41 6.89 10.43
CA ALA A 37 -7.64 6.40 9.29
C ALA A 37 -8.39 5.31 8.54
N VAL A 38 -8.33 5.37 7.21
CA VAL A 38 -8.92 4.38 6.32
C VAL A 38 -7.83 3.82 5.43
N LEU A 39 -7.70 2.50 5.43
CA LEU A 39 -6.69 1.78 4.69
C LEU A 39 -7.37 0.78 3.76
N SER A 40 -7.19 0.95 2.46
CA SER A 40 -7.68 0.02 1.46
C SER A 40 -6.50 -0.66 0.80
N ILE A 41 -6.43 -1.99 0.85
CA ILE A 41 -5.35 -2.77 0.27
C ILE A 41 -5.84 -3.90 -0.62
N VAL A 42 -5.12 -4.08 -1.72
CA VAL A 42 -5.12 -5.27 -2.56
C VAL A 42 -3.83 -6.03 -2.26
N ILE A 43 -3.95 -7.35 -2.11
CA ILE A 43 -2.81 -8.25 -1.92
C ILE A 43 -2.66 -9.12 -3.17
N ASN A 44 -1.46 -9.13 -3.74
CA ASN A 44 -1.09 -9.96 -4.87
C ASN A 44 0.24 -10.64 -4.55
N LYS A 45 0.18 -11.95 -4.25
CA LYS A 45 1.31 -12.77 -3.78
C LYS A 45 1.99 -12.13 -2.56
N ASP A 46 3.23 -11.69 -2.71
CA ASP A 46 4.10 -11.07 -1.71
C ASP A 46 4.12 -9.55 -1.82
N ARG A 47 3.14 -8.95 -2.51
CA ARG A 47 3.03 -7.50 -2.68
C ARG A 47 1.67 -6.99 -2.26
N PHE A 48 1.64 -5.74 -1.81
CA PHE A 48 0.40 -5.03 -1.55
C PHE A 48 0.43 -3.65 -2.18
N TYR A 49 -0.76 -3.13 -2.46
CA TYR A 49 -0.96 -1.74 -2.86
C TYR A 49 -2.38 -1.28 -2.56
N GLY A 50 -2.59 0.03 -2.59
CA GLY A 50 -3.92 0.61 -2.48
C GLY A 50 -3.88 2.05 -2.03
N GLN A 51 -4.82 2.44 -1.18
CA GLN A 51 -5.03 3.82 -0.74
C GLN A 51 -5.01 3.90 0.78
N TYR A 52 -4.44 4.98 1.29
CA TYR A 52 -4.39 5.27 2.71
C TYR A 52 -4.77 6.73 2.92
N GLU A 53 -5.66 6.98 3.87
CA GLU A 53 -6.12 8.30 4.27
C GLU A 53 -6.09 8.41 5.79
N ILE A 54 -5.53 9.50 6.30
CA ILE A 54 -5.56 9.90 7.71
C ILE A 54 -6.29 11.24 7.78
N LYS A 55 -7.31 11.36 8.62
CA LYS A 55 -8.01 12.62 8.91
C LYS A 55 -7.68 13.09 10.30
N TYR A 56 -7.26 14.34 10.39
CA TYR A 56 -6.96 15.07 11.62
C TYR A 56 -8.08 16.08 11.87
N GLY A 57 -8.94 15.79 12.84
CA GLY A 57 -10.17 16.57 13.05
C GLY A 57 -11.10 16.55 11.82
N GLU A 58 -11.68 17.70 11.46
CA GLU A 58 -12.71 17.77 10.42
C GLU A 58 -12.18 18.12 9.01
N THR A 59 -11.14 18.94 8.91
CA THR A 59 -10.73 19.58 7.64
C THR A 59 -9.37 19.14 7.13
N THR A 60 -8.53 18.57 7.99
CA THR A 60 -7.13 18.28 7.70
C THR A 60 -6.95 16.80 7.40
N LYS A 61 -6.25 16.46 6.32
CA LYS A 61 -5.97 15.07 5.98
C LYS A 61 -4.67 14.88 5.23
N ASP A 62 -4.10 13.69 5.40
CA ASP A 62 -3.07 13.13 4.55
C ASP A 62 -3.69 11.99 3.74
N SER A 63 -3.51 11.99 2.42
CA SER A 63 -4.10 10.95 1.58
C SER A 63 -3.24 10.62 0.37
N GLY A 64 -3.25 9.36 -0.03
CA GLY A 64 -2.57 8.91 -1.23
C GLY A 64 -2.37 7.40 -1.31
N SER A 65 -1.49 7.00 -2.22
CA SER A 65 -1.27 5.60 -2.53
C SER A 65 -0.27 4.95 -1.58
N ILE A 66 -0.51 3.71 -1.23
CA ILE A 66 0.46 2.85 -0.56
C ILE A 66 0.86 1.69 -1.45
N LYS A 67 2.10 1.23 -1.35
CA LYS A 67 2.56 -0.01 -1.98
C LYS A 67 3.79 -0.56 -1.29
N GLY A 68 3.99 -1.87 -1.37
CA GLY A 68 5.15 -2.51 -0.79
C GLY A 68 5.17 -4.02 -0.95
N ASN A 69 6.01 -4.65 -0.15
CA ASN A 69 6.21 -6.09 -0.11
C ASN A 69 5.74 -6.65 1.24
N ILE A 70 5.32 -7.90 1.23
CA ILE A 70 4.87 -8.67 2.38
C ILE A 70 5.94 -9.71 2.68
N LYS A 71 6.49 -9.67 3.89
CA LYS A 71 7.41 -10.68 4.41
C LYS A 71 6.82 -11.27 5.68
N LYS A 72 6.34 -12.52 5.58
CA LYS A 72 5.54 -13.16 6.64
C LYS A 72 4.34 -12.28 6.98
N ASP A 73 4.25 -11.78 8.19
CA ASP A 73 3.16 -10.94 8.67
C ASP A 73 3.45 -9.44 8.55
N VAL A 74 4.61 -9.04 8.04
CA VAL A 74 5.03 -7.64 7.93
C VAL A 74 4.84 -7.13 6.51
N TYR A 75 4.07 -6.04 6.39
CA TYR A 75 3.80 -5.32 5.15
C TYR A 75 4.66 -4.07 5.17
N LEU A 76 5.77 -4.10 4.44
CA LEU A 76 6.75 -3.02 4.41
C LEU A 76 6.66 -2.29 3.07
N GLY A 77 6.54 -0.97 3.08
CA GLY A 77 6.35 -0.20 1.86
C GLY A 77 6.54 1.30 2.01
N GLU A 78 5.96 2.01 1.05
CA GLU A 78 5.91 3.46 1.02
C GLU A 78 4.46 3.95 0.94
N PHE A 79 4.20 5.04 1.66
CA PHE A 79 3.02 5.88 1.53
C PHE A 79 3.41 7.13 0.74
N TYR A 80 2.90 7.24 -0.47
CA TYR A 80 3.07 8.43 -1.30
C TYR A 80 1.79 9.26 -1.19
N CYS A 81 1.87 10.33 -0.40
CA CYS A 81 0.71 11.09 0.02
C CYS A 81 0.86 12.57 -0.27
N ARG A 82 -0.28 13.24 -0.46
CA ARG A 82 -0.36 14.68 -0.30
C ARG A 82 -0.63 14.94 1.18
N THR A 83 0.26 15.68 1.83
CA THR A 83 0.02 16.08 3.22
C THR A 83 -0.82 17.34 3.28
N TYR A 84 -1.42 17.58 4.44
CA TYR A 84 -1.90 18.91 4.78
C TYR A 84 -0.77 19.94 4.62
N GLY A 85 -1.04 21.05 3.94
CA GLY A 85 -0.02 22.01 3.50
C GLY A 85 0.50 21.82 2.07
N GLY A 86 0.03 20.79 1.35
CA GLY A 86 0.04 20.75 -0.12
C GLY A 86 1.16 19.94 -0.77
N ASP A 87 2.26 19.67 -0.08
CA ASP A 87 3.38 18.95 -0.66
C ASP A 87 3.13 17.45 -0.79
N LEU A 88 3.69 16.87 -1.87
CA LEU A 88 3.77 15.43 -2.04
C LEU A 88 4.94 14.89 -1.24
N LYS A 89 4.66 13.96 -0.35
CA LYS A 89 5.67 13.30 0.48
C LYS A 89 5.67 11.80 0.24
N ARG A 90 6.84 11.21 0.39
CA ARG A 90 7.03 9.76 0.46
C ARG A 90 7.42 9.42 1.89
N VAL A 91 6.64 8.55 2.53
CA VAL A 91 6.82 8.17 3.93
C VAL A 91 6.94 6.65 4.01
N PRO A 92 7.97 6.09 4.67
CA PRO A 92 8.05 4.65 4.92
C PRO A 92 6.86 4.21 5.76
N ILE A 93 6.27 3.06 5.42
CA ILE A 93 5.16 2.48 6.18
C ILE A 93 5.47 1.01 6.47
N SER A 94 5.15 0.58 7.69
CA SER A 94 5.21 -0.82 8.08
C SER A 94 3.93 -1.17 8.80
N LEU A 95 3.25 -2.23 8.37
CA LEU A 95 2.07 -2.77 9.04
C LEU A 95 2.33 -4.21 9.47
N LEU A 96 2.12 -4.51 10.74
CA LEU A 96 2.17 -5.87 11.26
C LEU A 96 0.77 -6.47 11.24
N LYS A 97 0.59 -7.57 10.52
CA LYS A 97 -0.65 -8.34 10.55
C LYS A 97 -0.67 -9.24 11.77
N LYS A 98 -1.65 -9.05 12.64
CA LYS A 98 -1.84 -9.87 13.84
C LYS A 98 -3.32 -9.91 14.20
N ASP A 99 -3.86 -11.11 14.47
CA ASP A 99 -5.25 -11.30 14.91
C ASP A 99 -6.29 -10.59 14.01
N ASN A 100 -6.13 -10.70 12.69
CA ASN A 100 -6.94 -10.02 11.66
C ASN A 100 -6.92 -8.48 11.73
N LYS A 101 -5.96 -7.89 12.45
CA LYS A 101 -5.70 -6.46 12.50
C LYS A 101 -4.41 -6.14 11.76
N LEU A 102 -4.29 -4.88 11.34
CA LEU A 102 -3.02 -4.32 10.88
C LEU A 102 -2.56 -3.28 11.90
N ILE A 103 -1.38 -3.47 12.47
CA ILE A 103 -0.81 -2.59 13.49
C ILE A 103 0.20 -1.68 12.81
N LEU A 104 0.00 -0.36 12.87
CA LEU A 104 0.93 0.59 12.30
C LEU A 104 2.24 0.63 13.11
N GLY A 105 3.34 0.34 12.43
CA GLY A 105 4.67 0.37 13.00
C GLY A 105 5.23 1.78 13.11
N LYS A 106 5.97 2.03 14.19
CA LYS A 106 6.76 3.25 14.40
C LYS A 106 8.24 2.89 14.37
N GLY A 107 9.00 3.52 13.50
CA GLY A 107 10.43 3.29 13.34
C GLY A 107 11.20 4.58 13.10
N VAL A 108 12.52 4.52 13.29
CA VAL A 108 13.41 5.64 12.95
C VAL A 108 13.51 5.72 11.43
N ILE A 109 13.18 6.87 10.86
CA ILE A 109 13.29 7.14 9.43
C ILE A 109 14.69 7.72 9.17
N THR A 110 15.36 7.17 8.16
CA THR A 110 16.63 7.68 7.62
C THR A 110 16.49 7.86 6.10
N THR A 111 17.52 8.43 5.48
CA THR A 111 17.59 8.58 4.03
C THR A 111 18.66 7.65 3.48
N TYR A 112 18.28 6.78 2.55
CA TYR A 112 19.19 5.93 1.80
C TYR A 112 19.04 6.23 0.30
N LEU A 113 20.13 6.60 -0.37
CA LEU A 113 20.13 7.00 -1.79
C LEU A 113 19.06 8.07 -2.12
N GLY A 114 18.86 9.03 -1.22
CA GLY A 114 17.88 10.10 -1.39
C GLY A 114 16.42 9.69 -1.14
N LEU A 115 16.16 8.44 -0.75
CA LEU A 115 14.83 7.93 -0.45
C LEU A 115 14.66 7.71 1.06
N PRO A 116 13.55 8.15 1.66
CA PRO A 116 13.27 7.86 3.05
C PRO A 116 12.97 6.37 3.23
N CYS A 117 13.55 5.75 4.25
CA CYS A 117 13.34 4.36 4.63
C CYS A 117 13.48 4.20 6.16
N PHE A 118 13.06 3.05 6.70
CA PHE A 118 13.39 2.74 8.09
C PHE A 118 14.90 2.47 8.23
N ALA A 119 15.48 2.91 9.35
CA ALA A 119 16.87 2.64 9.66
C ALA A 119 17.09 1.12 9.80
N PRO A 120 18.07 0.53 9.08
CA PRO A 120 18.23 -0.93 9.00
C PRO A 120 18.57 -1.57 10.35
N ASP A 121 19.32 -0.85 11.19
CA ASP A 121 19.81 -1.36 12.48
C ASP A 121 18.85 -1.10 13.66
N ILE A 122 17.72 -0.44 13.40
CA ILE A 122 16.73 -0.07 14.43
C ILE A 122 15.40 -0.74 14.09
N PRO A 123 14.96 -1.75 14.87
CA PRO A 123 13.70 -2.42 14.64
C PRO A 123 12.51 -1.46 14.68
N VAL A 124 11.52 -1.70 13.81
CA VAL A 124 10.21 -1.05 13.88
C VAL A 124 9.45 -1.56 15.10
N SER A 125 8.96 -0.65 15.94
CA SER A 125 8.11 -0.96 17.09
C SER A 125 6.64 -1.03 16.71
N TYR A 126 5.90 -1.92 17.37
CA TYR A 126 4.45 -2.11 17.21
C TYR A 126 3.69 -2.07 18.54
N THR A 127 4.33 -1.71 19.66
CA THR A 127 3.72 -1.72 21.01
C THR A 127 2.77 -0.56 21.24
N ASP A 128 3.15 0.63 20.79
CA ASP A 128 2.43 1.89 21.01
C ASP A 128 1.97 2.47 19.66
N ALA A 129 1.32 1.62 18.88
CA ALA A 129 0.87 1.95 17.54
C ALA A 129 -0.18 3.06 17.57
N GLU A 130 0.04 4.11 16.78
CA GLU A 130 -0.91 5.22 16.63
C GLU A 130 -2.24 4.75 16.03
N PHE A 131 -2.18 3.79 15.09
CA PHE A 131 -3.34 3.19 14.47
C PHE A 131 -3.28 1.67 14.55
N ILE A 132 -4.37 1.08 15.04
CA ILE A 132 -4.65 -0.35 14.98
C ILE A 132 -5.89 -0.54 14.11
N PHE A 133 -5.65 -1.00 12.89
CA PHE A 133 -6.65 -1.14 11.84
C PHE A 133 -7.46 -2.42 12.01
N GLN A 134 -8.78 -2.27 11.98
CA GLN A 134 -9.73 -3.37 11.95
C GLN A 134 -10.33 -3.51 10.56
N GLU A 135 -10.42 -4.74 10.05
CA GLU A 135 -11.05 -5.01 8.77
C GLU A 135 -12.55 -4.68 8.86
N ILE A 136 -13.05 -3.93 7.88
CA ILE A 136 -14.48 -3.66 7.73
C ILE A 136 -15.02 -4.49 6.57
N LYS A 137 -16.10 -5.24 6.84
CA LYS A 137 -16.85 -5.92 5.79
C LYS A 137 -17.78 -4.89 5.14
N LYS A 138 -17.61 -4.68 3.84
CA LYS A 138 -18.61 -3.98 3.02
C LYS A 138 -19.81 -4.87 2.77
#